data_AF-A7VDX9-F1
#
_entry.id   AF-A7VDX9-F1
#
_cell.length_a   1.000
_cell.length_b   1.000
_cell.length_c   1.000
_cell.angle_alpha   90.00
_cell.angle_beta   90.00
_cell.angle_gamma   90.00
#
_symmetry.space_group_name_H-M   'P 1'
#
loop_
_entity.id
_entity.type
_entity.pdbx_description
1 polymer ?
#
loop_
_entity_poly.entity_id
_entity_poly.type
_entity_poly.pdbx_seq_one_letter_code
_entity_poly.pdbx_strand_id
1 'polypeptide(L)'
;MIPAVISWIYKSDDVTAGIYYRKSNYAERGHIHFMADRFTMREDCIEMLQEAYKRLNRYPKKSDFTVEEVAAIKSFLGPWPRALEAGGILPDRSAEREAEKKQKRIAAKRRQTQYKIERQKNNRKDETVNEDDK
;
A
#
# COMPACT_ATOMS: atom_id res chain seq x y z
N MET A 1 18.53 30.89 24.63
CA MET A 1 18.77 29.45 24.85
C MET A 1 17.78 28.70 23.96
N ILE A 2 18.19 28.34 22.74
CA ILE A 2 17.35 27.67 21.73
C ILE A 2 17.99 26.31 21.47
N PRO A 3 17.34 25.18 21.76
CA PRO A 3 17.82 23.91 21.26
C PRO A 3 16.98 23.41 20.07
N ALA A 4 17.72 23.21 18.97
CA ALA A 4 17.64 22.07 18.06
C ALA A 4 16.33 21.83 17.27
N VAL A 5 16.21 22.56 16.15
CA VAL A 5 15.56 22.06 14.93
C VAL A 5 16.33 20.84 14.43
N ILE A 6 15.83 19.65 14.78
CA ILE A 6 16.10 18.43 14.01
C ILE A 6 14.94 18.31 13.04
N SER A 7 15.21 18.78 11.82
CA SER A 7 14.41 18.51 10.62
C SER A 7 14.27 17.00 10.44
N TRP A 8 13.13 16.45 10.87
CA TRP A 8 12.72 15.11 10.47
C TRP A 8 12.09 15.20 9.09
N ILE A 9 12.94 14.82 8.14
CA ILE A 9 12.68 14.38 6.78
C ILE A 9 11.32 13.66 6.68
N TYR A 10 10.45 14.31 5.93
CA TYR A 10 9.22 13.86 5.29
C TYR A 10 9.09 12.33 5.12
N LYS A 11 8.20 11.70 5.90
CA LYS A 11 7.63 10.38 5.58
C LYS A 11 6.29 10.15 6.30
N SER A 12 5.23 10.12 5.50
CA SER A 12 4.07 9.22 5.62
C SER A 12 3.25 9.25 6.91
N ASP A 13 2.01 9.74 6.82
CA ASP A 13 0.79 8.90 6.81
C ASP A 13 -0.45 9.77 7.11
N ASP A 14 -1.27 10.05 6.09
CA ASP A 14 -2.66 10.47 6.32
C ASP A 14 -3.58 9.28 5.99
N VAL A 15 -3.68 8.39 6.99
CA VAL A 15 -4.79 7.47 7.17
C VAL A 15 -5.91 8.26 7.86
N THR A 16 -6.64 9.12 7.15
CA THR A 16 -7.95 9.64 7.59
C THR A 16 -8.62 10.47 6.49
N ALA A 17 -9.18 9.80 5.48
CA ALA A 17 -10.22 10.41 4.65
C ALA A 17 -11.32 9.40 4.36
N GLY A 18 -11.83 8.76 5.43
CA GLY A 18 -13.19 8.24 5.48
C GLY A 18 -14.27 9.34 5.50
N ILE A 19 -13.94 10.57 5.10
CA ILE A 19 -14.79 11.76 5.13
C ILE A 19 -14.46 12.67 3.93
N TYR A 20 -14.52 12.16 2.71
CA TYR A 20 -14.49 13.01 1.50
C TYR A 20 -15.60 12.64 0.51
N TYR A 21 -16.79 12.37 1.05
CA TYR A 21 -18.05 12.49 0.34
C TYR A 21 -18.79 13.73 0.86
N ARG A 22 -18.25 14.93 0.58
CA ARG A 22 -18.98 16.17 0.81
C ARG A 22 -19.78 16.48 -0.46
N LYS A 23 -21.06 16.11 -0.40
CA LYS A 23 -22.14 16.55 -1.29
C LYS A 23 -21.92 18.00 -1.73
N SER A 24 -21.78 18.22 -3.03
CA SER A 24 -22.14 19.46 -3.70
C SER A 24 -22.90 19.14 -4.98
N ASN A 25 -24.20 19.44 -4.93
CA ASN A 25 -25.15 19.63 -6.03
C ASN A 25 -25.56 18.43 -6.90
N TYR A 26 -26.68 17.85 -6.48
CA TYR A 26 -27.63 17.12 -7.32
C TYR A 26 -28.27 18.06 -8.37
N ALA A 27 -27.53 18.40 -9.42
CA ALA A 27 -28.05 19.05 -10.63
C ALA A 27 -27.50 18.44 -11.94
N GLU A 28 -26.48 17.59 -11.87
CA GLU A 28 -25.82 16.97 -13.05
C GLU A 28 -26.22 15.49 -13.25
N ARG A 29 -27.43 15.11 -12.84
CA ARG A 29 -27.92 13.72 -12.93
C ARG A 29 -28.16 13.19 -14.35
N GLY A 30 -28.03 14.03 -15.38
CA GLY A 30 -28.17 13.63 -16.78
C GLY A 30 -26.85 13.25 -17.47
N HIS A 31 -25.71 13.76 -17.00
CA HIS A 31 -24.42 13.55 -17.68
C HIS A 31 -23.63 12.36 -17.10
N ILE A 32 -23.80 12.09 -15.80
CA ILE A 32 -23.15 10.97 -15.09
C ILE A 32 -23.61 9.58 -15.55
N HIS A 33 -24.79 9.47 -16.17
CA HIS A 33 -25.35 8.19 -16.59
C HIS A 33 -24.87 7.76 -17.99
N PHE A 34 -24.34 8.69 -18.79
CA PHE A 34 -23.93 8.42 -20.18
C PHE A 34 -22.45 7.95 -20.28
N MET A 35 -21.59 8.29 -19.31
CA MET A 35 -20.19 7.82 -19.25
C MET A 35 -19.99 6.51 -18.47
N ALA A 36 -21.01 6.06 -17.71
CA ALA A 36 -20.96 4.82 -16.93
C ALA A 36 -20.92 3.53 -17.78
N ASP A 37 -21.17 3.63 -19.09
CA ASP A 37 -21.20 2.47 -20.01
C ASP A 37 -19.84 2.20 -20.71
N ARG A 38 -18.84 3.07 -20.50
CA ARG A 38 -17.49 2.97 -21.14
C ARG A 38 -16.39 2.44 -20.22
N PHE A 39 -16.69 2.17 -18.95
CA PHE A 39 -15.76 1.67 -17.94
C PHE A 39 -16.29 0.39 -17.29
N THR A 40 -16.81 -0.53 -18.09
CA THR A 40 -17.42 -1.74 -17.56
C THR A 40 -16.36 -2.77 -17.19
N MET A 41 -15.17 -2.73 -17.82
CA MET A 41 -14.14 -3.75 -17.65
C MET A 41 -12.81 -3.19 -17.14
N ARG A 42 -12.07 -4.08 -16.46
CA ARG A 42 -10.71 -3.83 -15.97
C ARG A 42 -9.75 -3.48 -17.10
N GLU A 43 -9.97 -4.06 -18.27
CA GLU A 43 -9.19 -3.93 -19.50
C GLU A 43 -9.29 -2.52 -20.08
N ASP A 44 -10.50 -1.93 -20.11
CA ASP A 44 -10.71 -0.54 -20.57
C ASP A 44 -9.87 0.46 -19.75
N CYS A 45 -9.78 0.23 -18.44
CA CYS A 45 -8.96 1.04 -17.55
C CYS A 45 -7.46 0.91 -17.84
N ILE A 46 -7.02 -0.27 -18.28
CA ILE A 46 -5.62 -0.54 -18.66
C ILE A 46 -5.32 0.14 -20.01
N GLU A 47 -6.19 -0.01 -21.00
CA GLU A 47 -6.03 0.60 -22.32
C GLU A 47 -5.94 2.13 -22.20
N MET A 48 -6.84 2.74 -21.44
CA MET A 48 -6.81 4.18 -21.18
C MET A 48 -5.47 4.63 -20.55
N LEU A 49 -4.92 3.84 -19.62
CA LEU A 49 -3.63 4.14 -18.99
C LEU A 49 -2.47 4.04 -20.00
N GLN A 50 -2.51 3.05 -20.89
CA GLN A 50 -1.51 2.84 -21.94
C GLN A 50 -1.58 3.90 -23.04
N GLU A 51 -2.79 4.31 -23.45
CA GLU A 51 -3.01 5.41 -24.39
C GLU A 51 -2.50 6.74 -23.82
N ALA A 52 -2.81 7.02 -22.55
CA ALA A 52 -2.28 8.20 -21.87
C ALA A 52 -0.74 8.17 -21.81
N TYR A 53 -0.14 7.01 -21.54
CA TYR A 53 1.31 6.84 -21.54
C TYR A 53 1.93 7.11 -22.93
N LYS A 54 1.35 6.55 -24.00
CA LYS A 54 1.79 6.79 -25.39
C LYS A 54 1.65 8.26 -25.78
N ARG A 55 0.53 8.90 -25.42
CA ARG A 55 0.25 10.31 -25.73
C ARG A 55 1.20 11.27 -25.01
N LEU A 56 1.49 11.02 -23.74
CA LEU A 56 2.30 11.91 -22.91
C LEU A 56 3.80 11.61 -22.98
N ASN A 57 4.18 10.44 -23.53
CA ASN A 57 5.55 9.90 -23.53
C ASN A 57 6.22 9.98 -22.13
N ARG A 58 5.40 9.91 -21.09
CA ARG A 58 5.72 10.06 -19.67
C ARG A 58 4.74 9.22 -18.87
N TYR A 59 5.15 8.81 -17.66
CA TYR A 59 4.26 8.19 -16.69
C TYR A 59 3.01 9.03 -16.39
N PRO A 60 1.80 8.47 -16.62
CA PRO A 60 0.55 9.16 -16.35
C PRO A 60 0.40 9.44 -14.86
N LYS A 61 0.09 10.68 -14.51
CA LYS A 61 -0.24 11.10 -13.16
C LYS A 61 -1.74 11.17 -12.98
N LYS A 62 -2.18 11.03 -11.73
CA LYS A 62 -3.57 11.23 -11.30
C LYS A 62 -4.16 12.60 -11.70
N SER A 63 -3.34 13.63 -11.94
CA SER A 63 -3.79 14.94 -12.41
C SER A 63 -4.18 14.98 -13.88
N ASP A 64 -3.77 13.97 -14.64
CA ASP A 64 -3.95 13.95 -16.10
C ASP A 64 -5.31 13.34 -16.50
N PHE A 65 -6.13 12.95 -15.52
CA PHE A 65 -7.43 12.29 -15.66
C PHE A 65 -8.50 13.05 -14.89
N THR A 66 -9.75 12.84 -15.29
CA THR A 66 -10.92 13.31 -14.56
C THR A 66 -11.09 12.56 -13.24
N VAL A 67 -11.80 13.18 -12.29
CA VAL A 67 -12.05 12.57 -10.97
C VAL A 67 -12.78 11.23 -11.09
N GLU A 68 -13.66 11.11 -12.09
CA GLU A 68 -14.44 9.90 -12.36
C GLU A 68 -13.56 8.77 -12.90
N GLU A 69 -12.70 9.06 -13.89
CA GLU A 69 -11.72 8.10 -14.43
C GLU A 69 -10.75 7.61 -13.34
N VAL A 70 -10.28 8.52 -12.49
CA VAL A 70 -9.42 8.15 -11.34
C VAL A 70 -10.17 7.22 -10.38
N ALA A 71 -11.46 7.47 -10.13
CA ALA A 71 -12.28 6.63 -9.27
C ALA A 71 -12.48 5.22 -9.88
N ALA A 72 -12.73 5.13 -11.19
CA ALA A 72 -12.87 3.87 -11.93
C ALA A 72 -11.55 3.07 -11.96
N ILE A 73 -10.43 3.71 -12.31
CA ILE A 73 -9.09 3.09 -12.26
C ILE A 73 -8.83 2.55 -10.86
N LYS A 74 -9.16 3.32 -9.82
CA LYS A 74 -8.94 2.93 -8.44
C LYS A 74 -9.83 1.75 -8.02
N SER A 75 -11.08 1.69 -8.47
CA SER A 75 -11.98 0.58 -8.13
C SER A 75 -11.53 -0.73 -8.78
N PHE A 76 -11.07 -0.70 -10.03
CA PHE A 76 -10.71 -1.92 -10.76
C PHE A 76 -9.26 -2.36 -10.58
N LEU A 77 -8.30 -1.43 -10.63
CA LEU A 77 -6.87 -1.72 -10.61
C LEU A 77 -6.24 -1.53 -9.22
N GLY A 78 -6.95 -0.87 -8.31
CA GLY A 78 -6.50 -0.59 -6.95
C GLY A 78 -5.66 0.69 -6.86
N PRO A 79 -4.71 0.80 -5.90
CA PRO A 79 -3.95 2.04 -5.70
C PRO A 79 -3.10 2.39 -6.93
N TRP A 80 -2.92 3.68 -7.21
CA TRP A 80 -2.28 4.18 -8.44
C TRP A 80 -0.97 3.49 -8.85
N PRO A 81 0.00 3.21 -7.95
CA PRO A 81 1.20 2.47 -8.35
C PRO A 81 0.89 1.04 -8.82
N ARG A 82 -0.10 0.39 -8.22
CA ARG A 82 -0.55 -0.95 -8.61
C ARG A 82 -1.30 -0.92 -9.95
N ALA A 83 -1.99 0.16 -10.25
CA ALA A 83 -2.60 0.38 -11.56
C ALA A 83 -1.55 0.53 -12.66
N LEU A 84 -0.45 1.24 -12.40
CA LEU A 84 0.67 1.35 -13.34
C LEU A 84 1.40 0.03 -13.57
N GLU A 85 1.54 -0.80 -12.53
CA GLU A 85 2.05 -2.18 -12.67
C GLU A 85 1.09 -3.04 -13.49
N ALA A 86 -0.23 -2.94 -13.25
CA ALA A 86 -1.24 -3.67 -14.01
C ALA A 86 -1.29 -3.25 -15.49
N GLY A 87 -1.02 -1.97 -15.78
CA GLY A 87 -0.90 -1.45 -17.14
C GLY A 87 0.38 -1.82 -17.87
N GLY A 88 1.31 -2.53 -17.22
CA GLY A 88 2.62 -2.88 -17.79
C GLY A 88 3.56 -1.68 -17.99
N ILE A 89 3.22 -0.53 -17.41
CA ILE A 89 3.99 0.72 -17.52
C ILE A 89 5.14 0.71 -16.50
N LEU A 90 4.92 0.12 -15.32
CA LEU A 90 5.92 -0.09 -14.28
C LEU A 90 6.29 -1.57 -14.19
N PRO A 91 7.56 -1.95 -13.97
CA PRO A 91 7.91 -3.35 -13.69
C PRO A 91 7.13 -3.84 -12.47
N ASP A 92 6.55 -5.04 -12.55
CA ASP A 92 5.77 -5.60 -11.45
C ASP A 92 6.68 -5.97 -10.27
N ARG A 93 6.55 -5.20 -9.18
CA ARG A 93 7.28 -5.43 -7.92
C ARG A 93 6.45 -6.20 -6.88
N SER A 94 5.38 -6.86 -7.29
CA SER A 94 4.53 -7.67 -6.41
C SER A 94 5.32 -8.76 -5.69
N ALA A 95 6.07 -9.54 -6.46
CA ALA A 95 6.83 -10.69 -5.98
C ALA A 95 7.88 -10.28 -4.93
N GLU A 96 8.57 -9.17 -5.15
CA GLU A 96 9.54 -8.62 -4.21
C GLU A 96 8.87 -8.24 -2.87
N ARG A 97 7.72 -7.56 -2.93
CA ARG A 97 6.94 -7.17 -1.74
C ARG A 97 6.42 -8.37 -0.96
N GLU A 98 5.96 -9.40 -1.67
CA GLU A 98 5.50 -10.64 -1.04
C GLU A 98 6.65 -11.40 -0.37
N ALA A 99 7.81 -11.46 -1.02
CA ALA A 99 9.02 -12.03 -0.46
C ALA A 99 9.46 -11.28 0.81
N GLU A 100 9.45 -9.94 0.81
CA GLU A 100 9.81 -9.14 1.97
C GLU A 100 8.85 -9.37 3.15
N LYS A 101 7.53 -9.40 2.90
CA LYS A 101 6.53 -9.75 3.92
C LYS A 101 6.77 -11.14 4.50
N LYS A 102 7.07 -12.13 3.64
CA LYS A 102 7.39 -13.50 4.06
C LYS A 102 8.66 -13.53 4.91
N GLN A 103 9.70 -12.81 4.52
CA GLN A 103 10.96 -12.70 5.27
C GLN A 103 10.75 -12.07 6.65
N LYS A 104 10.00 -10.97 6.75
CA LYS A 104 9.65 -10.34 8.03
C LYS A 104 8.89 -11.30 8.94
N ARG A 105 7.92 -12.06 8.39
CA ARG A 105 7.19 -13.08 9.13
C ARG A 105 8.09 -14.20 9.64
N ILE A 106 9.02 -14.67 8.81
CA ILE A 106 10.01 -15.69 9.20
C ILE A 106 10.91 -15.15 10.31
N ALA A 107 11.44 -13.93 10.18
CA ALA A 107 12.29 -13.30 11.19
C ALA A 107 11.56 -13.11 12.53
N ALA A 108 10.29 -12.67 12.51
CA ALA A 108 9.47 -12.55 13.71
C ALA A 108 9.26 -13.91 14.39
N LYS A 109 8.93 -14.96 13.62
CA LYS A 109 8.82 -16.33 14.15
C LYS A 109 10.14 -16.81 14.74
N ARG A 110 11.28 -16.58 14.07
CA ARG A 110 12.61 -16.96 14.56
C ARG A 110 12.93 -16.28 15.91
N ARG A 111 12.66 -14.98 16.04
CA ARG A 111 12.84 -14.23 17.30
C ARG A 111 11.99 -14.81 18.43
N GLN A 112 10.72 -15.11 18.16
CA GLN A 112 9.83 -15.72 19.16
C GLN A 112 10.31 -17.10 19.60
N THR A 113 10.72 -17.95 18.65
CA THR A 113 11.28 -19.28 18.96
C THR A 113 12.56 -19.16 19.79
N GLN A 114 13.46 -18.25 19.42
CA GLN A 114 14.70 -18.01 20.14
C GLN A 114 14.43 -17.55 21.59
N TYR A 115 13.50 -16.61 21.77
CA TYR A 115 13.08 -16.16 23.10
C TYR A 115 12.53 -17.30 23.97
N LYS A 116 11.69 -18.18 23.40
CA LYS A 116 11.15 -19.33 24.13
C LYS A 116 12.25 -20.32 24.55
N ILE A 117 13.19 -20.61 23.66
CA ILE A 117 14.33 -21.50 23.94
C ILE A 117 15.21 -20.89 25.05
N GLU A 118 15.51 -19.60 24.97
CA GLU A 118 16.35 -18.91 25.96
C GLU A 118 15.70 -18.92 27.34
N ARG A 119 14.40 -18.62 27.41
CA ARG A 119 13.63 -18.71 28.67
C ARG A 119 13.68 -20.10 29.28
N GLN A 120 13.49 -21.14 28.48
CA GLN A 120 13.57 -22.53 28.95
C GLN A 120 14.98 -22.93 29.39
N LYS A 121 16.04 -22.36 28.78
CA LYS A 121 17.42 -22.58 29.22
C LYS A 121 17.69 -21.89 30.56
N ASN A 122 17.24 -20.64 30.74
CA ASN A 122 17.43 -19.93 32.00
C ASN A 122 16.68 -20.60 33.15
N ASN A 123 15.41 -20.97 32.97
CA ASN A 123 14.67 -21.70 33.98
C ASN A 123 15.38 -23.00 34.41
N ARG A 124 15.91 -23.78 33.47
CA ARG A 124 16.68 -25.00 33.77
C ARG A 124 17.98 -24.73 34.53
N LYS A 125 18.67 -23.62 34.22
CA LYS A 125 19.87 -23.23 34.96
C LYS A 125 19.54 -22.84 36.40
N ASP A 126 18.45 -22.08 36.58
CA ASP A 126 17.99 -21.68 37.91
C ASP A 126 17.63 -22.92 38.75
N GLU A 127 17.02 -23.94 38.17
CA GLU A 127 16.77 -25.24 38.83
C GLU A 127 18.07 -25.94 39.27
N THR A 128 19.07 -26.03 38.38
CA THR A 128 20.34 -26.72 38.69
C THR A 128 21.14 -26.04 39.79
N VAL A 129 21.15 -24.70 39.85
CA VAL A 129 21.89 -23.95 40.89
C VAL A 129 21.28 -24.17 42.28
N ASN A 130 19.97 -24.40 42.38
CA ASN A 130 19.30 -24.66 43.66
C ASN A 130 19.50 -26.09 44.19
N GLU A 131 19.85 -27.07 43.34
CA GLU A 131 20.12 -28.45 43.76
C GLU A 131 21.54 -28.61 44.33
N ASP A 132 22.52 -27.83 43.86
CA ASP A 132 23.92 -27.93 44.30
C ASP A 132 24.17 -27.29 45.69
N ASP A 133 23.26 -26.45 46.18
CA ASP A 133 23.36 -25.75 47.48
C ASP A 133 22.65 -26.48 48.66
N LYS A 134 22.17 -27.72 48.46
CA LYS A 134 21.39 -28.49 49.46
C LYS A 134 22.09 -29.78 49.90
#